data_AF-A0A934R1I9-F1
#
_entry.id   AF-A0A934R1I9-F1
#
_cell.length_a   1.000
_cell.length_b   1.000
_cell.length_c   1.000
_cell.angle_alpha   90.00
_cell.angle_beta   90.00
_cell.angle_gamma   90.00
#
_symmetry.space_group_name_H-M   'P 1'
#
loop_
_entity.id
_entity.type
_entity.pdbx_description
1 polymer ?
#
loop_
_entity_poly.entity_id
_entity_poly.type
_entity_poly.pdbx_seq_one_letter_code
_entity_poly.pdbx_strand_id
1 'polypeptide(L)'
;MRLTVREVLELPEVSRGRPRVRAGSDALDGEVRWVHVSELADVAGTLSGGELVLSIGVVLAEPDTDFRAYVASLHASGAAALLVELGRHVSELPEGLVQAA
;
A
#
# COMPACT_ATOMS: atom_id res chain seq x y z
N MET A 1 -20.81 10.21 1.13
CA MET A 1 -20.25 8.92 1.55
C MET A 1 -18.76 8.98 1.30
N ARG A 2 -17.96 8.55 2.27
CA ARG A 2 -16.48 8.50 2.16
C ARG A 2 -16.12 7.04 1.99
N LEU A 3 -15.37 6.71 0.94
CA LEU A 3 -14.96 5.34 0.63
C LEU A 3 -13.87 4.92 1.62
N THR A 4 -13.93 3.71 2.16
CA THR A 4 -12.94 3.16 3.11
C THR A 4 -12.05 2.13 2.43
N VAL A 5 -10.92 1.78 3.06
CA VAL A 5 -10.06 0.69 2.56
C VAL A 5 -10.83 -0.62 2.46
N ARG A 6 -11.67 -0.93 3.44
CA ARG A 6 -12.56 -2.10 3.44
C ARG A 6 -13.45 -2.12 2.19
N GLU A 7 -14.14 -1.01 1.92
CA GLU A 7 -15.03 -0.91 0.76
C GLU A 7 -14.25 -1.00 -0.56
N VAL A 8 -13.01 -0.46 -0.64
CA VAL A 8 -12.15 -0.65 -1.82
C VAL A 8 -11.83 -2.13 -2.05
N LEU A 9 -11.51 -2.89 -0.99
CA LEU A 9 -11.22 -4.33 -1.11
C LEU A 9 -12.44 -5.14 -1.57
N GLU A 10 -13.65 -4.64 -1.30
CA GLU A 10 -14.92 -5.24 -1.70
C GLU A 10 -15.35 -4.88 -3.14
N LEU A 11 -14.72 -3.89 -3.78
CA LEU A 11 -15.02 -3.54 -5.17
C LEU A 11 -14.83 -4.76 -6.09
N PRO A 12 -15.73 -4.99 -7.07
CA PRO A 12 -15.64 -6.15 -7.97
C PRO A 12 -14.30 -6.27 -8.69
N GLU A 13 -13.69 -5.14 -9.08
CA GLU A 13 -12.42 -5.08 -9.78
C GLU A 13 -11.25 -5.52 -8.90
N VAL A 14 -11.29 -5.15 -7.61
CA VAL A 14 -10.24 -5.44 -6.64
C VAL A 14 -10.40 -6.85 -6.07
N SER A 15 -11.61 -7.22 -5.65
CA SER A 15 -11.92 -8.55 -5.08
C SER A 15 -11.66 -9.70 -6.04
N ARG A 16 -11.77 -9.50 -7.37
CA ARG A 16 -11.35 -10.47 -8.40
C ARG A 16 -9.87 -10.83 -8.31
N GLY A 17 -9.04 -9.88 -7.88
CA GLY A 17 -7.62 -10.10 -7.59
C GLY A 17 -7.34 -10.86 -6.29
N ARG A 18 -8.39 -11.17 -5.50
CA ARG A 18 -8.31 -11.88 -4.21
C ARG A 18 -7.28 -11.24 -3.27
N PRO A 19 -7.44 -9.94 -2.94
CA PRO A 19 -6.47 -9.23 -2.11
C PRO A 19 -6.38 -9.87 -0.72
N ARG A 20 -5.20 -9.80 -0.12
CA ARG A 20 -4.95 -10.29 1.24
C ARG A 20 -4.37 -9.16 2.07
N VAL A 21 -5.03 -8.85 3.18
CA VAL A 21 -4.50 -7.93 4.18
C VAL A 21 -3.38 -8.65 4.94
N ARG A 22 -2.16 -8.13 4.84
CA ARG A 22 -0.96 -8.71 5.50
C ARG A 22 -0.56 -7.96 6.78
N ALA A 23 -0.95 -6.70 6.91
CA ALA A 23 -0.76 -5.85 8.09
C ALA A 23 -1.92 -4.84 8.21
N GLY A 24 -2.10 -4.21 9.38
CA GLY A 24 -3.09 -3.13 9.58
C GLY A 24 -4.56 -3.54 9.49
N SER A 25 -4.94 -4.76 9.87
CA SER A 25 -6.32 -5.26 9.77
C SER A 25 -7.35 -4.48 10.59
N ASP A 26 -6.89 -3.79 11.63
CA ASP A 26 -7.65 -2.91 12.51
C ASP A 26 -7.87 -1.50 11.93
N ALA A 27 -7.15 -1.13 10.86
CA ALA A 27 -7.21 0.19 10.23
C ALA A 27 -8.04 0.22 8.92
N LEU A 28 -8.75 -0.85 8.57
CA LEU A 28 -9.46 -0.98 7.29
C LEU A 28 -10.63 0.00 7.11
N ASP A 29 -11.10 0.63 8.18
CA ASP A 29 -12.16 1.64 8.12
C ASP A 29 -11.59 3.06 7.85
N GLY A 30 -10.27 3.17 7.60
CA GLY A 30 -9.61 4.39 7.14
C GLY A 30 -10.15 4.87 5.80
N GLU A 31 -10.33 6.18 5.67
CA GLU A 31 -10.88 6.81 4.46
C GLU A 31 -9.87 6.84 3.32
N VAL A 32 -10.33 6.42 2.14
CA VAL A 32 -9.64 6.53 0.86
C VAL A 32 -10.24 7.68 0.07
N ARG A 33 -9.42 8.70 -0.19
CA ARG A 33 -9.80 9.88 -0.99
C ARG A 33 -9.56 9.67 -2.47
N TRP A 34 -8.47 8.99 -2.82
CA TRP A 34 -8.11 8.62 -4.20
C TRP A 34 -7.01 7.55 -4.24
N VAL A 35 -6.73 7.01 -5.43
CA VAL A 35 -5.69 5.99 -5.65
C VAL A 35 -4.47 6.60 -6.32
N HIS A 36 -3.31 6.54 -5.67
CA HIS A 36 -2.03 7.03 -6.20
C HIS A 36 -1.17 5.86 -6.69
N VAL A 37 -0.81 5.82 -7.98
CA VAL A 37 0.10 4.81 -8.51
C VAL A 37 1.55 5.29 -8.36
N SER A 38 2.39 4.56 -7.62
CA SER A 38 3.78 4.96 -7.37
C SER A 38 4.72 3.76 -7.24
N GLU A 39 5.94 3.97 -7.74
CA GLU A 39 7.10 3.09 -7.57
C GLU A 39 8.28 3.86 -6.96
N LEU A 40 8.00 4.87 -6.14
CA LEU A 40 9.02 5.66 -5.47
C LEU A 40 9.39 5.04 -4.12
N ALA A 41 10.69 5.00 -3.82
CA ALA A 41 11.20 4.53 -2.52
C ALA A 41 10.95 5.52 -1.39
N ASP A 42 10.71 6.80 -1.72
CA ASP A 42 10.22 7.81 -0.81
C ASP A 42 9.03 8.53 -1.46
N VAL A 43 7.88 8.46 -0.80
CA VAL A 43 6.62 9.08 -1.27
C VAL A 43 6.38 10.44 -0.61
N ALA A 44 7.31 10.92 0.21
CA ALA A 44 7.20 12.21 0.86
C ALA A 44 7.02 13.33 -0.19
N GLY A 45 6.02 14.18 0.03
CA GLY A 45 5.72 15.31 -0.85
C GLY A 45 4.98 14.96 -2.15
N THR A 46 4.74 13.68 -2.45
CA THR A 46 3.90 13.26 -3.60
C THR A 46 2.46 12.93 -3.18
N LEU A 47 2.25 12.70 -1.89
CA LEU A 47 0.96 12.39 -1.27
C LEU A 47 0.45 13.56 -0.43
N SER A 48 -0.87 13.64 -0.27
CA SER A 48 -1.56 14.71 0.46
C SER A 48 -2.47 14.17 1.59
N GLY A 49 -2.42 12.88 1.89
CA GLY A 49 -3.20 12.16 2.90
C GLY A 49 -4.38 11.36 2.33
N GLY A 50 -4.78 10.27 2.98
CA GLY A 50 -5.92 9.45 2.59
C GLY A 50 -5.77 8.76 1.23
N GLU A 51 -4.57 8.70 0.66
CA GLU A 51 -4.30 7.94 -0.56
C GLU A 51 -4.21 6.45 -0.29
N LEU A 52 -4.84 5.65 -1.14
CA LEU A 52 -4.44 4.27 -1.32
C LEU A 52 -3.32 4.25 -2.37
N VAL A 53 -2.12 3.85 -1.97
CA VAL A 53 -0.98 3.72 -2.88
C VAL A 53 -1.05 2.37 -3.58
N LEU A 54 -1.07 2.37 -4.91
CA LEU A 54 -1.01 1.17 -5.74
C LEU A 54 0.40 1.02 -6.33
N SER A 55 1.02 -0.14 -6.13
CA SER A 55 2.36 -0.44 -6.62
C SER A 55 2.43 -1.85 -7.23
N ILE A 56 3.29 -2.05 -8.22
CA ILE A 56 3.69 -3.37 -8.75
C ILE A 56 4.97 -3.90 -8.08
N GLY A 57 5.44 -3.24 -7.02
CA GLY A 57 6.52 -3.69 -6.16
C GLY A 57 7.93 -3.47 -6.68
N VAL A 58 8.19 -2.51 -7.57
CA VAL A 58 9.55 -2.27 -8.12
C VAL A 58 10.56 -2.04 -7.00
N VAL A 59 10.26 -1.06 -6.13
CA VAL A 59 11.10 -0.70 -4.98
C VAL A 59 11.24 -1.88 -4.02
N LEU A 60 10.16 -2.64 -3.82
CA LEU A 60 10.15 -3.74 -2.85
C LEU A 60 11.03 -4.93 -3.27
N ALA A 61 11.37 -5.01 -4.56
CA ALA A 61 12.25 -6.03 -5.11
C ALA A 61 13.74 -5.65 -5.06
N GLU A 62 14.08 -4.40 -4.71
CA GLU A 62 15.47 -3.96 -4.65
C GLU A 62 16.19 -4.55 -3.40
N PRO A 63 17.44 -5.04 -3.53
CA PRO A 63 18.12 -5.73 -2.43
C PRO A 63 18.34 -4.88 -1.17
N ASP A 64 18.53 -3.57 -1.33
CA ASP A 64 18.91 -2.66 -0.26
C ASP A 64 17.73 -1.80 0.24
N THR A 65 16.49 -2.20 -0.07
CA THR A 65 15.30 -1.46 0.34
C THR A 65 15.13 -1.44 1.86
N ASP A 66 15.17 -0.24 2.43
CA ASP A 66 14.80 0.00 3.81
C ASP A 66 13.27 0.05 3.96
N PHE A 67 12.67 -1.10 4.22
CA PHE A 67 11.23 -1.22 4.41
C PHE A 67 10.69 -0.38 5.57
N ARG A 68 11.49 -0.17 6.63
CA ARG A 68 11.06 0.65 7.77
C ARG A 68 10.97 2.11 7.36
N ALA A 69 11.97 2.62 6.65
CA ALA A 69 11.95 3.99 6.14
C ALA A 69 10.80 4.20 5.15
N TYR A 70 10.58 3.24 4.25
CA TYR A 70 9.48 3.30 3.27
C TYR A 70 8.10 3.36 3.94
N VAL A 71 7.82 2.46 4.88
CA VAL A 71 6.56 2.45 5.62
C VAL A 71 6.40 3.72 6.48
N ALA A 72 7.49 4.19 7.11
CA ALA A 72 7.46 5.44 7.85
C ALA A 72 7.11 6.64 6.95
N SER A 73 7.64 6.68 5.73
CA SER A 73 7.30 7.73 4.73
C SER A 73 5.82 7.67 4.33
N LEU A 74 5.27 6.48 4.09
CA LEU A 74 3.84 6.29 3.81
C LEU A 74 2.96 6.80 4.97
N HIS A 75 3.31 6.44 6.21
CA HIS A 75 2.60 6.90 7.40
C HIS A 75 2.70 8.42 7.60
N ALA A 76 3.90 8.99 7.49
CA ALA A 76 4.11 10.43 7.63
C ALA A 76 3.35 11.23 6.57
N SER A 77 3.20 10.66 5.38
CA SER A 77 2.41 11.21 4.28
C SER A 77 0.89 11.03 4.45
N GLY A 78 0.45 10.29 5.47
CA GLY A 78 -0.94 10.02 5.76
C GLY A 78 -1.61 9.08 4.76
N ALA A 79 -0.86 8.19 4.10
CA ALA A 79 -1.43 7.19 3.21
C ALA A 79 -2.46 6.32 3.97
N ALA A 80 -3.60 6.05 3.34
CA ALA A 80 -4.65 5.20 3.89
C ALA A 80 -4.28 3.70 3.81
N ALA A 81 -3.59 3.30 2.74
CA ALA A 81 -3.14 1.91 2.55
C ALA A 81 -2.06 1.82 1.47
N LEU A 82 -1.28 0.73 1.50
CA LEU A 82 -0.44 0.28 0.39
C LEU A 82 -1.06 -1.01 -0.17
N LEU A 83 -1.39 -1.00 -1.47
CA LEU A 83 -1.83 -2.17 -2.21
C LEU A 83 -0.76 -2.54 -3.24
N VAL A 84 -0.25 -3.76 -3.12
CA VAL A 84 0.82 -4.26 -3.99
C VAL A 84 0.27 -5.34 -4.90
N GLU A 85 0.34 -5.10 -6.20
CA GLU A 85 0.10 -6.13 -7.21
C GLU A 85 1.31 -7.08 -7.23
N LEU A 86 1.06 -8.35 -6.92
CA LEU A 86 2.06 -9.40 -7.02
C LEU A 86 2.19 -9.84 -8.48
N GLY A 87 3.42 -10.06 -8.93
CA GLY A 87 3.69 -10.40 -10.32
C GLY A 87 5.18 -10.47 -10.60
N ARG A 88 5.62 -9.81 -11.67
CA ARG A 88 6.98 -9.94 -12.24
C ARG A 88 8.10 -9.50 -11.29
N HIS A 89 7.84 -8.49 -10.45
CA HIS A 89 8.86 -7.89 -9.58
C HIS A 89 8.85 -8.55 -8.21
N VAL A 90 7.65 -8.81 -7.69
CA VAL A 90 7.44 -9.36 -6.36
C VAL A 90 6.38 -10.45 -6.44
N SER A 91 6.78 -11.70 -6.18
CA SER A 91 5.86 -12.85 -6.16
C SER A 91 5.16 -13.01 -4.80
N GLU A 92 5.77 -12.48 -3.73
CA GLU A 92 5.24 -12.43 -2.37
C GLU A 92 5.73 -11.17 -1.66
N LEU A 93 4.92 -10.58 -0.78
CA LEU A 93 5.37 -9.42 0.00
C LEU A 93 6.58 -9.77 0.87
N PRO A 94 7.68 -8.99 0.80
CA PRO A 94 8.81 -9.16 1.70
C PRO A 94 8.35 -9.12 3.16
N GLU A 95 8.76 -10.10 3.97
CA GLU A 95 8.33 -10.17 5.37
C GLU A 95 8.77 -8.92 6.15
N GLY A 96 9.94 -8.35 5.81
CA GLY A 96 10.41 -7.09 6.39
C GLY A 96 9.46 -5.91 6.16
N LEU A 97 8.75 -5.86 5.03
CA LEU A 97 7.71 -4.86 4.77
C LEU A 97 6.49 -5.09 5.67
N VAL A 98 6.03 -6.35 5.77
CA VAL A 98 4.87 -6.72 6.58
C VAL A 98 5.11 -6.44 8.06
N GLN A 99 6.32 -6.68 8.56
CA GLN A 99 6.69 -6.41 9.96
C GLN A 99 6.92 -4.92 10.25
N ALA A 100 7.17 -4.10 9.24
CA ALA A 100 7.37 -2.66 9.39
C ALA A 100 6.05 -1.87 9.41
N ALA A 101 4.98 -2.44 8.84
CA ALA A 101 3.63 -1.88 8.73
C ALA A 101 2.76 -2.17 9.96
#